data_AF-A0A3S3JLR7-F1
#
_entry.id   AF-A0A3S3JLR7-F1
#
_cell.length_a   1.000
_cell.length_b   1.000
_cell.length_c   1.000
_cell.angle_alpha   90.00
_cell.angle_beta   90.00
_cell.angle_gamma   90.00
#
_symmetry.space_group_name_H-M   'P 1'
#
loop_
_entity.id
_entity.type
_entity.pdbx_description
1 polymer ?
#
loop_
_entity_poly.entity_id
_entity_poly.type
_entity_poly.pdbx_seq_one_letter_code
_entity_poly.pdbx_strand_id
1 'polypeptide(L)'
;MLFRRREPDGLLERVRTYLWPRRSFSRSVQYFSKRILRLKSTPHSVAAGVAAGVFASFFPLGVHFVVAAVLCWVIAGNLVAAALGAVFFGNPLTAPLLWGASWEIGKLILREHLPRHGPPEHLGEMMHKLSFDKLWQPVLEPMLIGAVLLGLVFGLLFYGVTRWGMTVFREQRRKRMAERAEKKARQGGREMPAQ
;
A
#
# COMPACT_ATOMS: atom_id res chain seq x y z
N MET A 1 -4.11 -36.53 19.47
CA MET A 1 -3.25 -35.46 18.93
C MET A 1 -2.91 -35.79 17.48
N LEU A 2 -3.66 -35.21 16.52
CA LEU A 2 -3.82 -35.75 15.17
C LEU A 2 -2.84 -35.20 14.11
N PHE A 3 -1.75 -34.52 14.49
CA PHE A 3 -0.78 -33.99 13.53
C PHE A 3 0.66 -34.11 14.05
N ARG A 4 1.18 -35.33 14.10
CA ARG A 4 2.62 -35.56 14.26
C ARG A 4 3.25 -35.54 12.87
N ARG A 5 3.96 -34.46 12.54
CA ARG A 5 4.72 -34.37 11.28
C ARG A 5 5.89 -35.35 11.32
N ARG A 6 6.14 -36.03 10.20
CA ARG A 6 7.08 -37.15 10.08
C ARG A 6 8.55 -36.72 9.94
N GLU A 7 8.82 -35.46 9.60
CA GLU A 7 10.15 -34.87 9.45
C GLU A 7 10.16 -33.52 10.21
N PRO A 8 11.13 -33.28 11.12
CA PRO A 8 11.28 -31.97 11.76
C PRO A 8 11.87 -30.97 10.77
N ASP A 9 11.19 -29.83 10.56
CA ASP A 9 11.67 -28.76 9.66
C ASP A 9 13.09 -28.33 10.06
N GLY A 10 14.06 -28.43 9.13
CA GLY A 10 15.43 -28.02 9.37
C GLY A 10 15.54 -26.53 9.74
N LEU A 11 16.57 -26.14 10.50
CA LEU A 11 16.76 -24.74 10.95
C LEU A 11 16.74 -23.75 9.78
N LEU A 12 17.31 -24.13 8.63
CA LEU A 12 17.27 -23.34 7.40
C LEU A 12 15.86 -23.19 6.82
N GLU A 13 15.00 -24.20 6.93
CA GLU A 13 13.61 -24.13 6.50
C GLU A 13 12.74 -23.31 7.45
N ARG A 14 13.05 -23.34 8.75
CA ARG A 14 12.42 -22.48 9.76
C ARG A 14 12.76 -21.00 9.51
N VAL A 15 14.04 -20.71 9.27
CA VAL A 15 14.52 -19.37 8.94
C VAL A 15 13.97 -18.90 7.58
N ARG A 16 13.93 -19.77 6.55
CA ARG A 16 13.31 -19.45 5.26
C ARG A 16 11.81 -19.18 5.38
N THR A 17 11.10 -19.91 6.25
CA THR A 17 9.66 -19.72 6.46
C THR A 17 9.37 -18.44 7.25
N TYR A 18 10.27 -18.04 8.14
CA TYR A 18 10.18 -16.80 8.89
C TYR A 18 10.51 -15.57 8.02
N LEU A 19 11.58 -15.64 7.22
CA LEU A 19 11.98 -14.58 6.29
C LEU A 19 11.10 -14.50 5.03
N TRP A 20 10.52 -15.62 4.59
CA TRP A 20 9.62 -15.66 3.42
C TRP A 20 8.45 -16.62 3.67
N PRO A 21 7.35 -16.13 4.29
CA PRO A 21 6.20 -16.96 4.60
C PRO A 21 5.53 -17.40 3.30
N ARG A 22 5.76 -18.65 2.91
CA ARG A 22 5.28 -19.27 1.65
C ARG A 22 3.75 -19.19 1.41
N ARG A 23 2.92 -18.71 2.34
CA ARG A 23 1.46 -18.85 2.20
C ARG A 23 0.51 -17.85 2.90
N SER A 24 0.94 -16.68 3.39
CA SER A 24 0.02 -15.81 4.18
C SER A 24 -0.30 -14.43 3.60
N PHE A 25 0.58 -13.82 2.79
CA PHE A 25 0.32 -12.47 2.29
C PHE A 25 -0.72 -12.44 1.17
N SER A 26 -0.57 -13.31 0.16
CA SER A 26 -1.47 -13.35 -1.00
C SER A 26 -2.92 -13.69 -0.61
N ARG A 27 -3.12 -14.60 0.36
CA ARG A 27 -4.48 -14.94 0.85
C ARG A 27 -5.11 -13.81 1.65
N SER A 28 -4.32 -13.14 2.49
CA SER A 28 -4.79 -11.97 3.23
C SER A 28 -5.16 -10.85 2.27
N VAL A 29 -4.29 -10.51 1.31
CA VAL A 29 -4.58 -9.54 0.24
C VAL A 29 -5.79 -9.96 -0.57
N GLN A 30 -5.93 -11.24 -0.95
CA GLN A 30 -7.12 -11.73 -1.68
C GLN A 30 -8.41 -11.62 -0.85
N TYR A 31 -8.36 -11.91 0.45
CA TYR A 31 -9.51 -11.76 1.35
C TYR A 31 -9.89 -10.29 1.51
N PHE A 32 -8.91 -9.41 1.72
CA PHE A 32 -9.12 -7.97 1.83
C PHE A 32 -9.61 -7.35 0.51
N SER A 33 -9.06 -7.75 -0.63
CA SER A 33 -9.54 -7.37 -1.96
C SER A 33 -10.98 -7.83 -2.19
N LYS A 34 -11.33 -9.07 -1.82
CA LYS A 34 -12.72 -9.57 -1.89
C LYS A 34 -13.65 -8.81 -0.94
N ARG A 35 -13.15 -8.37 0.23
CA ARG A 35 -13.90 -7.55 1.19
C ARG A 35 -14.14 -6.13 0.65
N ILE A 36 -13.14 -5.51 0.04
CA ILE A 36 -13.28 -4.20 -0.65
C ILE A 36 -14.30 -4.31 -1.79
N LEU A 37 -14.24 -5.39 -2.58
CA LEU A 37 -15.17 -5.67 -3.68
C LEU A 37 -16.62 -5.93 -3.21
N ARG A 38 -16.80 -6.35 -1.96
CA ARG A 38 -18.11 -6.55 -1.32
C ARG A 38 -18.66 -5.27 -0.70
N LEU A 39 -17.80 -4.40 -0.16
CA LEU A 39 -18.21 -3.05 0.23
C LEU A 39 -18.64 -2.30 -1.03
N LYS A 40 -19.81 -1.65 -1.00
CA LYS A 40 -20.30 -0.74 -2.06
C LYS A 40 -19.46 0.55 -2.11
N SER A 41 -18.13 0.43 -2.11
CA SER A 41 -17.19 1.55 -2.15
C SER A 41 -17.10 2.10 -3.56
N THR A 42 -17.22 3.43 -3.71
CA THR A 42 -17.09 4.10 -5.00
C THR A 42 -15.65 3.98 -5.52
N PRO A 43 -15.41 3.99 -6.84
CA PRO A 43 -14.05 3.98 -7.39
C PRO A 43 -13.18 5.10 -6.82
N HIS A 44 -13.80 6.25 -6.57
CA HIS A 44 -13.19 7.40 -5.92
C HIS A 44 -12.69 7.07 -4.51
N SER A 45 -13.55 6.50 -3.65
CA SER A 45 -13.15 6.16 -2.27
C SER A 45 -12.00 5.16 -2.19
N VAL A 46 -11.95 4.18 -3.12
CA VAL A 46 -10.86 3.21 -3.20
C VAL A 46 -9.57 3.87 -3.67
N ALA A 47 -9.64 4.68 -4.72
CA ALA A 47 -8.49 5.42 -5.24
C ALA A 47 -7.92 6.40 -4.21
N ALA A 48 -8.79 7.13 -3.49
CA ALA A 48 -8.40 8.02 -2.41
C ALA A 48 -7.70 7.25 -1.27
N GLY A 49 -8.25 6.09 -0.88
CA GLY A 49 -7.60 5.21 0.09
C GLY A 49 -6.20 4.78 -0.35
N VAL A 50 -6.06 4.22 -1.56
CA VAL A 50 -4.74 3.81 -2.09
C VAL A 50 -3.76 4.98 -2.09
N ALA A 51 -4.17 6.16 -2.56
CA ALA A 51 -3.35 7.35 -2.59
C ALA A 51 -2.86 7.77 -1.20
N ALA A 52 -3.73 7.74 -0.18
CA ALA A 52 -3.35 8.01 1.20
C ALA A 52 -2.34 7.00 1.74
N GLY A 53 -2.50 5.71 1.41
CA GLY A 53 -1.54 4.66 1.78
C GLY A 53 -0.16 4.88 1.15
N VAL A 54 -0.13 5.18 -0.15
CA VAL A 54 1.11 5.47 -0.90
C VAL A 54 1.80 6.70 -0.35
N PHE A 55 1.06 7.79 -0.16
CA PHE A 55 1.57 9.03 0.43
C PHE A 55 2.22 8.77 1.79
N ALA A 56 1.54 8.03 2.65
CA ALA A 56 2.02 7.79 3.99
C ALA A 56 3.29 6.93 4.02
N SER A 57 3.49 6.01 3.06
CA SER A 57 4.68 5.15 3.00
C SER A 57 6.01 5.91 2.86
N PHE A 58 5.99 7.16 2.42
CA PHE A 58 7.18 8.01 2.37
C PHE A 58 7.58 8.54 3.76
N PHE A 59 6.68 8.51 4.76
CA PHE A 59 6.99 8.97 6.11
C PHE A 59 7.87 7.94 6.85
N PRO A 60 8.98 8.38 7.46
CA PRO A 60 9.87 7.50 8.22
C PRO A 60 9.24 7.06 9.57
N LEU A 61 9.93 6.18 10.31
CA LEU A 61 9.62 5.80 11.70
C LEU A 61 8.35 4.96 11.93
N GLY A 62 7.81 4.28 10.91
CA GLY A 62 6.68 3.36 11.10
C GLY A 62 5.34 4.04 11.42
N VAL A 63 5.29 5.38 11.49
CA VAL A 63 4.05 6.14 11.68
C VAL A 63 3.17 6.14 10.42
N HIS A 64 3.66 5.64 9.30
CA HIS A 64 2.96 5.63 8.02
C HIS A 64 1.59 4.93 8.07
N PHE A 65 1.38 3.93 8.93
CA PHE A 65 0.03 3.35 9.09
C PHE A 65 -0.96 4.30 9.75
N VAL A 66 -0.52 5.06 10.75
CA VAL A 66 -1.34 6.07 11.43
C VAL A 66 -1.61 7.23 10.47
N VAL A 67 -0.57 7.73 9.80
CA VAL A 67 -0.69 8.78 8.78
C VAL A 67 -1.64 8.35 7.65
N ALA A 68 -1.52 7.11 7.15
CA ALA A 68 -2.43 6.57 6.14
C ALA A 68 -3.87 6.52 6.65
N ALA A 69 -4.10 6.08 7.90
CA ALA A 69 -5.43 5.99 8.48
C ALA A 69 -6.08 7.36 8.67
N VAL A 70 -5.33 8.33 9.21
CA VAL A 70 -5.80 9.70 9.42
C VAL A 70 -6.11 10.38 8.09
N LEU A 71 -5.19 10.33 7.12
CA LEU A 71 -5.42 10.90 5.80
C LEU A 71 -6.60 10.25 5.10
N CYS A 72 -6.70 8.92 5.17
CA CYS A 72 -7.84 8.19 4.62
C CYS A 72 -9.16 8.61 5.26
N TRP A 73 -9.18 8.89 6.57
CA TRP A 73 -10.37 9.38 7.26
C TRP A 73 -10.75 10.80 6.80
N VAL A 74 -9.77 11.70 6.69
CA VAL A 74 -9.97 13.10 6.23
C VAL A 74 -10.53 13.16 4.81
N ILE A 75 -10.01 12.34 3.89
CA ILE A 75 -10.46 12.33 2.49
C ILE A 75 -11.69 11.42 2.25
N ALA A 76 -12.29 10.89 3.31
CA ALA A 76 -13.38 9.90 3.25
C ALA A 76 -13.06 8.70 2.32
N GLY A 77 -11.80 8.27 2.34
CA GLY A 77 -11.28 7.15 1.57
C GLY A 77 -11.61 5.79 2.18
N ASN A 78 -11.35 4.72 1.43
CA ASN A 78 -11.49 3.36 1.93
C ASN A 78 -10.27 2.96 2.75
N LEU A 79 -10.45 2.79 4.07
CA LEU A 79 -9.37 2.45 5.00
C LEU A 79 -8.64 1.15 4.63
N VAL A 80 -9.35 0.16 4.07
CA VAL A 80 -8.73 -1.10 3.63
C VAL A 80 -7.83 -0.84 2.41
N ALA A 81 -8.25 0.03 1.50
CA ALA A 81 -7.43 0.42 0.34
C ALA A 81 -6.18 1.21 0.78
N ALA A 82 -6.30 2.06 1.79
CA ALA A 82 -5.17 2.75 2.40
C ALA A 82 -4.19 1.80 3.08
N ALA A 83 -4.69 0.83 3.86
CA ALA A 83 -3.84 -0.20 4.45
C ALA A 83 -3.11 -1.03 3.39
N LEU A 84 -3.77 -1.40 2.28
CA LEU A 84 -3.13 -2.12 1.19
C LEU A 84 -2.03 -1.30 0.50
N GLY A 85 -2.28 -0.01 0.25
CA GLY A 85 -1.24 0.90 -0.27
C GLY A 85 -0.06 1.00 0.69
N ALA A 86 -0.33 1.27 1.96
CA ALA A 86 0.68 1.40 3.00
C ALA A 86 1.52 0.13 3.18
N VAL A 87 0.90 -1.05 3.14
CA VAL A 87 1.60 -2.34 3.25
C VAL A 87 2.46 -2.63 2.02
N PHE A 88 1.96 -2.33 0.82
CA PHE A 88 2.68 -2.64 -0.41
C PHE A 88 3.95 -1.79 -0.55
N PHE A 89 3.84 -0.49 -0.26
CA PHE A 89 4.94 0.47 -0.37
C PHE A 89 5.76 0.60 0.91
N GLY A 90 5.18 0.41 2.08
CA GLY A 90 5.87 0.45 3.38
C GLY A 90 6.50 -0.87 3.81
N ASN A 91 6.76 -1.80 2.87
CA ASN A 91 7.38 -3.08 3.20
C ASN A 91 8.89 -2.91 3.53
N PRO A 92 9.52 -3.81 4.31
CA PRO A 92 10.93 -3.69 4.69
C PRO A 92 11.93 -3.62 3.53
N LEU A 93 11.56 -4.14 2.36
CA LEU A 93 12.37 -4.11 1.14
C LEU A 93 12.26 -2.76 0.40
N THR A 94 11.07 -2.16 0.39
CA THR A 94 10.79 -0.90 -0.31
C THR A 94 11.00 0.33 0.56
N ALA A 95 10.87 0.20 1.88
CA ALA A 95 11.02 1.31 2.83
C ALA A 95 12.40 2.00 2.73
N PRO A 96 13.55 1.30 2.69
CA PRO A 96 14.85 1.95 2.52
C PRO A 96 14.95 2.77 1.24
N LEU A 97 14.35 2.29 0.15
CA LEU A 97 14.34 2.98 -1.15
C LEU A 97 13.50 4.26 -1.10
N LEU A 98 12.29 4.18 -0.54
CA LEU A 98 11.39 5.34 -0.43
C LEU A 98 11.96 6.41 0.51
N TRP A 99 12.57 5.98 1.62
CA TRP A 99 13.20 6.88 2.57
C TRP A 99 14.45 7.53 1.99
N GLY A 100 15.29 6.76 1.28
CA GLY A 100 16.44 7.30 0.55
C GLY A 100 16.03 8.33 -0.50
N ALA A 101 15.00 8.01 -1.30
CA ALA A 101 14.46 8.96 -2.28
C ALA A 101 13.90 10.23 -1.63
N SER A 102 13.16 10.10 -0.53
CA SER A 102 12.62 11.25 0.22
C SER A 102 13.74 12.11 0.82
N TRP A 103 14.79 11.49 1.34
CA TRP A 103 15.93 12.21 1.87
C TRP A 103 16.73 12.93 0.77
N GLU A 104 16.99 12.28 -0.36
CA GLU A 104 17.68 12.90 -1.50
C GLU A 104 16.89 14.09 -2.04
N ILE A 105 15.58 13.95 -2.26
CA ILE A 105 14.74 15.07 -2.72
C ILE A 105 14.67 16.18 -1.67
N GLY A 106 14.52 15.81 -0.39
CA GLY A 106 14.54 16.75 0.72
C GLY A 106 15.80 17.60 0.75
N LYS A 107 16.97 16.96 0.66
CA LYS A 107 18.27 17.63 0.56
C LYS A 107 18.37 18.53 -0.66
N LEU A 108 17.91 18.06 -1.83
CA LEU A 108 17.94 18.84 -3.07
C LEU A 108 17.19 20.17 -2.92
N ILE A 109 16.09 20.16 -2.18
CA ILE A 109 15.26 21.34 -1.91
C ILE A 109 15.88 22.22 -0.82
N LEU A 110 16.42 21.61 0.25
CA LEU A 110 17.10 22.31 1.35
C LEU A 110 18.54 22.74 1.02
N ARG A 111 18.97 22.63 -0.25
CA ARG A 111 20.33 22.97 -0.71
C ARG A 111 20.80 24.39 -0.36
N GLU A 112 19.91 25.31 0.00
CA GLU A 112 20.28 26.65 0.50
C GLU A 112 20.60 26.70 2.01
N HIS A 113 20.23 25.70 2.82
CA HIS A 113 20.33 25.76 4.30
C HIS A 113 21.11 24.61 4.96
N LEU A 114 21.51 23.57 4.22
CA LEU A 114 22.27 22.44 4.78
C LEU A 114 23.77 22.48 4.39
N PRO A 115 24.71 22.26 5.34
CA PRO A 115 26.13 22.16 5.04
C PRO A 115 26.39 21.06 4.01
N ARG A 116 27.30 21.34 3.06
CA ARG A 116 27.70 20.50 1.90
C ARG A 116 28.21 19.09 2.21
N HIS A 117 28.25 18.67 3.47
CA HIS A 117 28.74 17.35 3.85
C HIS A 117 27.66 16.31 3.61
N GLY A 118 28.04 15.23 2.92
CA GLY A 118 27.15 14.14 2.51
C GLY A 118 26.50 13.41 3.69
N PRO A 119 25.84 12.27 3.45
CA PRO A 119 25.27 11.47 4.54
C PRO A 119 26.32 11.32 5.63
N PRO A 120 26.01 11.63 6.91
CA PRO A 120 27.01 11.48 7.95
C PRO A 120 27.51 10.04 7.86
N GLU A 121 28.84 9.86 7.76
CA GLU A 121 29.52 8.57 7.57
C GLU A 121 29.14 7.51 8.63
N HIS A 122 28.32 7.90 9.60
CA HIS A 122 27.86 7.17 10.76
C HIS A 122 26.33 7.04 10.85
N LEU A 123 25.57 7.13 9.73
CA LEU A 123 24.11 6.89 9.73
C LEU A 123 23.71 5.57 10.41
N GLY A 124 24.52 4.51 10.21
CA GLY A 124 24.37 3.23 10.90
C GLY A 124 24.58 3.32 12.41
N GLU A 125 25.63 4.02 12.87
CA GLU A 125 25.91 4.18 14.31
C GLU A 125 24.91 5.10 15.03
N MET A 126 24.40 6.13 14.35
CA MET A 126 23.36 7.01 14.91
C MET A 126 22.04 6.27 15.11
N MET A 127 21.69 5.35 14.19
CA MET A 127 20.53 4.46 14.36
C MET A 127 20.73 3.49 15.54
N HIS A 128 21.95 3.02 15.78
CA HIS A 128 22.27 2.14 16.91
C HIS A 128 22.29 2.85 18.27
N LYS A 129 22.59 4.16 18.32
CA LYS A 129 22.68 4.93 19.57
C LYS A 129 21.38 5.61 20.00
N LEU A 130 20.25 5.37 19.32
CA LEU A 130 18.90 5.81 19.68
C LEU A 130 18.79 7.29 20.14
N SER A 131 19.64 8.16 19.59
CA SER A 131 19.69 9.58 19.97
C SER A 131 18.71 10.37 19.08
N PHE A 132 17.40 10.23 19.33
CA PHE A 132 16.33 10.85 18.54
C PHE A 132 16.52 12.36 18.34
N ASP A 133 17.08 13.06 19.33
CA ASP A 133 17.32 14.50 19.31
C ASP A 133 18.39 14.92 18.28
N LYS A 134 19.34 14.03 17.97
CA LYS A 134 20.42 14.29 17.00
C LYS A 134 20.07 13.86 15.57
N LEU A 135 19.00 13.09 15.39
CA LEU A 135 18.51 12.64 14.08
C LEU A 135 17.41 13.55 13.52
N TRP A 136 16.71 14.30 14.38
CA TRP A 136 15.53 15.08 14.00
C TRP A 136 15.83 16.17 12.95
N GLN A 137 16.80 17.05 13.20
CA GLN A 137 17.09 18.15 12.28
C GLN A 137 17.89 17.75 11.02
N PRO A 138 18.97 16.96 11.08
CA PRO A 138 19.78 16.70 9.89
C PRO A 138 19.18 15.63 8.94
N VAL A 139 18.29 14.77 9.44
CA VAL A 139 17.78 13.61 8.67
C VAL A 139 16.26 13.67 8.51
N LEU A 140 15.51 13.84 9.60
CA LEU A 140 14.04 13.81 9.52
C LEU A 140 13.45 15.04 8.82
N GLU A 141 13.96 16.24 9.07
CA GLU A 141 13.45 17.47 8.45
C GLU A 141 13.50 17.44 6.91
N PRO A 142 14.66 17.18 6.26
CA PRO A 142 14.70 17.03 4.81
C PRO A 142 13.85 15.84 4.34
N MET A 143 13.87 14.71 5.08
CA MET A 143 13.04 13.56 4.72
C MET A 143 11.54 13.88 4.70
N LEU A 144 11.03 14.65 5.66
CA LEU A 144 9.61 15.01 5.72
C LEU A 144 9.22 15.90 4.54
N ILE A 145 10.07 16.85 4.17
CA ILE A 145 9.84 17.73 3.01
C ILE A 145 9.80 16.92 1.71
N GLY A 146 10.80 16.05 1.53
CA GLY A 146 10.82 15.16 0.37
C GLY A 146 9.68 14.15 0.38
N ALA A 147 9.27 13.66 1.56
CA ALA A 147 8.16 12.73 1.71
C ALA A 147 6.81 13.37 1.37
N VAL A 148 6.59 14.64 1.73
CA VAL A 148 5.36 15.36 1.35
C VAL A 148 5.29 15.53 -0.16
N LEU A 149 6.40 15.91 -0.80
CA LEU A 149 6.41 16.14 -2.25
C LEU A 149 6.31 14.84 -3.05
N LEU A 150 7.18 13.87 -2.77
CA LEU A 150 7.11 12.55 -3.40
C LEU A 150 5.79 11.87 -3.09
N GLY A 151 5.33 11.95 -1.85
CA GLY A 151 4.05 11.42 -1.42
C GLY A 151 2.89 12.03 -2.21
N LEU A 152 2.89 13.35 -2.46
CA LEU A 152 1.85 14.01 -3.27
C LEU A 152 1.91 13.56 -4.73
N VAL A 153 3.11 13.55 -5.33
CA VAL A 153 3.29 13.17 -6.74
C VAL A 153 2.86 11.71 -6.96
N PHE A 154 3.42 10.79 -6.17
CA PHE A 154 3.08 9.37 -6.26
C PHE A 154 1.65 9.11 -5.82
N GLY A 155 1.16 9.79 -4.77
CA GLY A 155 -0.23 9.69 -4.32
C GLY A 155 -1.23 10.05 -5.41
N LEU A 156 -1.04 11.18 -6.10
CA LEU A 156 -1.89 11.61 -7.21
C LEU A 156 -1.78 10.67 -8.43
N LEU A 157 -0.58 10.19 -8.74
CA LEU A 157 -0.36 9.22 -9.81
C LEU A 157 -1.13 7.93 -9.52
N PHE A 158 -0.99 7.36 -8.32
CA PHE A 158 -1.68 6.14 -7.93
C PHE A 158 -3.19 6.32 -7.78
N TYR A 159 -3.64 7.51 -7.38
CA TYR A 159 -5.05 7.87 -7.42
C TYR A 159 -5.60 7.74 -8.84
N GLY A 160 -4.94 8.35 -9.83
CA GLY A 160 -5.33 8.30 -11.24
C GLY A 160 -5.37 6.88 -11.78
N VAL A 161 -4.30 6.12 -11.58
CA VAL A 161 -4.18 4.73 -12.04
C VAL A 161 -5.25 3.84 -11.41
N THR A 162 -5.46 3.95 -10.10
CA THR A 162 -6.45 3.14 -9.37
C THR A 162 -7.88 3.51 -9.80
N ARG A 163 -8.17 4.80 -9.95
CA ARG A 163 -9.48 5.26 -10.39
C ARG A 163 -9.79 4.73 -11.79
N TRP A 164 -8.85 4.86 -12.73
CA TRP A 164 -9.00 4.35 -14.09
C TRP A 164 -9.17 2.84 -14.14
N GLY A 165 -8.33 2.07 -13.42
CA GLY A 165 -8.47 0.62 -13.35
C GLY A 165 -9.83 0.18 -12.78
N MET A 166 -10.33 0.88 -11.77
CA MET A 166 -11.63 0.59 -11.14
C MET A 166 -12.82 0.96 -12.03
N THR A 167 -12.75 2.05 -12.82
CA THR A 167 -13.83 2.41 -13.76
C THR A 167 -13.94 1.38 -14.88
N VAL A 168 -12.80 1.00 -15.48
CA VAL A 168 -12.74 -0.03 -16.53
C VAL A 168 -13.29 -1.37 -16.00
N PHE A 169 -12.89 -1.77 -14.80
CA PHE A 169 -13.36 -3.02 -14.20
C PHE A 169 -14.88 -3.01 -13.91
N ARG A 170 -15.43 -1.88 -13.45
CA ARG A 170 -16.88 -1.73 -13.23
C ARG A 170 -17.67 -1.80 -14.53
N GLU A 171 -17.18 -1.16 -15.60
CA GLU A 171 -17.82 -1.20 -16.92
C GLU A 171 -17.85 -2.61 -17.49
N GLN A 172 -16.72 -3.33 -17.42
CA GLN A 172 -16.66 -4.73 -17.85
C GLN A 172 -17.60 -5.63 -17.03
N ARG A 173 -17.68 -5.42 -15.70
CA ARG A 173 -18.59 -6.21 -14.86
C ARG A 173 -20.05 -5.91 -15.18
N ARG A 174 -20.39 -4.65 -15.45
CA ARG A 174 -21.75 -4.24 -15.83
C ARG A 174 -22.17 -4.89 -17.16
N LYS A 175 -21.28 -4.90 -18.16
CA LYS A 175 -21.52 -5.58 -19.45
C LYS A 175 -21.75 -7.09 -19.25
N ARG A 176 -20.88 -7.78 -18.51
CA ARG A 176 -21.02 -9.22 -18.20
C ARG A 176 -22.30 -9.55 -17.44
N MET A 177 -22.76 -8.68 -16.55
CA MET A 177 -24.02 -8.89 -15.82
C MET A 177 -25.23 -8.65 -16.72
N ALA A 178 -25.17 -7.68 -17.62
CA ALA A 178 -26.21 -7.45 -18.63
C ALA A 178 -26.34 -8.64 -19.59
N GLU A 179 -25.23 -9.16 -20.11
CA GLU A 179 -25.21 -10.37 -20.96
C GLU A 179 -25.78 -11.60 -20.24
N ARG A 180 -25.49 -11.76 -18.94
CA ARG A 180 -26.06 -12.85 -18.13
C ARG A 180 -27.56 -12.68 -17.88
N ALA A 181 -28.02 -11.45 -17.66
CA ALA A 181 -29.44 -11.16 -17.52
C ALA A 181 -30.19 -11.41 -18.84
N GLU A 182 -29.61 -11.02 -19.97
CA GLU A 182 -30.17 -11.26 -21.31
C GLU A 182 -30.23 -12.74 -21.66
N LYS A 183 -29.18 -13.52 -21.35
CA LYS A 183 -29.19 -14.99 -21.51
C LYS A 183 -30.27 -15.67 -20.67
N LYS A 184 -30.46 -15.23 -19.41
CA LYS A 184 -31.54 -15.73 -18.54
C LYS A 184 -32.92 -15.37 -19.08
N ALA A 185 -33.11 -14.16 -19.59
CA ALA A 185 -34.37 -13.74 -20.20
C ALA A 185 -34.70 -14.56 -21.46
N ARG A 186 -33.71 -14.82 -22.32
CA ARG A 186 -33.87 -15.70 -23.50
C ARG A 186 -34.18 -17.16 -23.16
N GLN A 187 -33.60 -17.68 -22.07
CA GLN A 187 -33.89 -19.06 -21.62
C GLN A 187 -35.27 -19.17 -20.97
N GLY A 188 -35.64 -18.23 -20.09
CA GLY A 188 -36.97 -18.23 -19.46
C GLY A 188 -38.13 -17.95 -20.42
N GLY A 189 -37.90 -17.18 -21.50
CA GLY A 189 -38.89 -16.99 -22.57
C GLY A 189 -39.08 -18.20 -23.50
N ARG A 190 -38.15 -19.17 -23.49
CA ARG A 190 -38.23 -20.40 -24.30
C ARG A 190 -38.99 -21.54 -23.60
N GLU A 191 -39.23 -21.41 -22.30
CA GLU A 191 -39.90 -22.40 -21.44
C GLU A 191 -41.40 -22.13 -21.24
N MET A 192 -41.98 -21.15 -21.94
CA MET A 192 -43.44 -20.97 -22.00
C MET A 192 -43.99 -21.77 -23.20
N PRO A 193 -44.45 -23.02 -23.03
CA PRO A 193 -45.11 -23.74 -24.10
C PRO A 193 -46.39 -22.98 -24.45
N ALA A 194 -46.58 -22.74 -25.76
CA ALA A 194 -47.86 -22.31 -26.28
C ALA A 194 -48.91 -23.35 -25.87
N GLN A 195 -49.88 -22.91 -25.06
CA GLN A 195 -51.09 -23.67 -24.75
C GLN A 195 -52.08 -23.54 -25.91
#